data_AF-A0AAW8KGF1-F1
#
_entry.id   AF-A0AAW8KGF1-F1
#
_cell.length_a   1.000
_cell.length_b   1.000
_cell.length_c   1.000
_cell.angle_alpha   90.00
_cell.angle_beta   90.00
_cell.angle_gamma   90.00
#
_symmetry.space_group_name_H-M   'P 1'
#
loop_
_entity.id
_entity.type
_entity.pdbx_description
1 polymer ?
#
loop_
_entity_poly.entity_id
_entity_poly.type
_entity_poly.pdbx_seq_one_letter_code
_entity_poly.pdbx_strand_id
1 'polypeptide(L)' 'LEINTSPGMTPHSLVPMAARAVGMDYADLCLKVLSLARCD' A
#
# COMPACT_ATOMS: atom_id res chain seq x y z
N LEU A 1 11.77 16.27 -2.01
CA LEU A 1 11.02 15.01 -2.14
C LEU A 1 11.57 14.06 -1.09
N GLU A 2 10.71 13.57 -0.20
CA GLU A 2 11.09 12.64 0.87
C GLU A 2 10.61 11.23 0.54
N ILE A 3 11.24 10.22 1.15
CA ILE A 3 10.82 8.82 1.01
C ILE A 3 10.25 8.36 2.35
N ASN A 4 8.99 7.92 2.33
CA ASN A 4 8.30 7.35 3.47
C ASN A 4 8.30 5.83 3.34
N THR A 5 9.24 5.15 3.99
CA THR A 5 9.37 3.68 3.94
C THR A 5 8.22 2.95 4.64
N SER A 6 7.54 3.62 5.57
CA SER A 6 6.31 3.14 6.22
C SER A 6 5.19 4.18 6.01
N PRO A 7 4.48 4.13 4.87
CA PRO A 7 3.42 5.08 4.58
C PRO A 7 2.18 4.83 5.46
N GLY A 8 1.34 5.87 5.59
CA GLY A 8 0.01 5.69 6.17
C GLY A 8 -0.86 4.74 5.33
N MET A 9 -1.71 3.95 6.00
CA MET A 9 -2.57 2.94 5.39
C MET A 9 -4.07 3.15 5.70
N THR A 10 -4.46 4.32 6.21
CA THR A 10 -5.89 4.65 6.41
C THR A 10 -6.57 4.98 5.07
N PRO A 11 -7.92 5.02 4.99
CA PRO A 11 -8.63 5.30 3.74
C PRO A 11 -8.25 6.61 3.05
N HIS A 12 -7.75 7.59 3.81
CA HIS A 12 -7.33 8.89 3.29
C HIS A 12 -5.80 9.04 3.14
N SER A 13 -5.05 7.95 3.34
CA SER A 13 -3.60 7.95 3.11
C SER A 13 -3.27 7.83 1.61
N LEU A 14 -2.13 8.38 1.20
CA LEU A 14 -1.73 8.45 -0.22
C LEU A 14 -1.64 7.09 -0.92
N VAL A 15 -1.09 6.06 -0.26
CA VAL A 15 -0.90 4.75 -0.87
C VAL A 15 -2.24 4.03 -1.15
N PRO A 16 -3.17 3.90 -0.17
CA PRO A 16 -4.53 3.40 -0.46
C PRO A 16 -5.31 4.21 -1.50
N MET A 17 -5.16 5.55 -1.50
CA MET A 17 -5.80 6.40 -2.50
C MET A 17 -5.24 6.16 -3.91
N ALA A 18 -3.92 6.01 -4.05
CA ALA A 18 -3.27 5.71 -5.33
C ALA A 18 -3.66 4.33 -5.86
N ALA A 19 -3.72 3.31 -4.99
CA ALA A 19 -4.19 1.97 -5.35
C ALA A 19 -5.63 2.02 -5.90
N ARG A 20 -6.52 2.73 -5.21
CA ARG A 20 -7.90 2.92 -5.67
C ARG A 20 -7.99 3.65 -7.01
N ALA A 21 -7.14 4.65 -7.22
CA ALA A 21 -7.11 5.41 -8.48
C ALA A 21 -6.75 4.53 -9.70
N VAL A 22 -6.08 3.40 -9.48
CA VAL A 22 -5.78 2.38 -10.50
C VAL A 22 -6.68 1.16 -10.43
N GLY A 23 -7.78 1.23 -9.67
CA GLY A 23 -8.77 0.15 -9.56
C GLY A 23 -8.37 -1.02 -8.67
N MET A 24 -7.34 -0.88 -7.83
CA MET A 24 -6.93 -1.90 -6.86
C MET A 24 -7.68 -1.73 -5.55
N ASP A 25 -8.24 -2.82 -5.04
CA ASP A 25 -8.92 -2.86 -3.75
C ASP A 25 -7.90 -2.82 -2.58
N TYR A 26 -8.36 -2.48 -1.37
CA TYR A 26 -7.48 -2.38 -0.21
C TYR A 26 -6.91 -3.74 0.27
N ALA A 27 -7.70 -4.80 0.23
CA ALA A 27 -7.24 -6.16 0.53
C ALA A 27 -6.19 -6.64 -0.49
N ASP A 28 -6.38 -6.38 -1.78
CA ASP A 28 -5.41 -6.68 -2.85
C ASP A 28 -4.10 -5.92 -2.63
N LEU A 29 -4.19 -4.64 -2.25
CA LEU A 29 -3.02 -3.85 -1.86
C LEU A 29 -2.28 -4.48 -0.67
N CYS A 30 -3.00 -4.89 0.38
CA CYS A 30 -2.41 -5.55 1.54
C CYS A 30 -1.75 -6.88 1.16
N LEU A 31 -2.41 -7.70 0.35
CA LEU A 31 -1.85 -8.96 -0.14
C LEU A 31 -0.61 -8.73 -1.01
N LYS A 32 -0.60 -7.66 -1.82
CA LYS A 32 0.57 -7.30 -2.62
C LYS A 32 1.76 -6.95 -1.73
N VAL A 33 1.57 -6.14 -0.69
CA VAL A 33 2.63 -5.82 0.29
C VAL A 33 3.12 -7.09 0.98
N LEU A 34 2.20 -7.94 1.44
CA LEU A 34 2.53 -9.21 2.11
C LEU A 34 3.33 -10.15 1.21
N SER A 35 3.01 -10.22 -0.09
CA SER A 35 3.72 -11.07 -1.06
C SER A 35 5.20 -10.71 -1.24
N LEU A 36 5.60 -9.49 -0.87
CA LEU A 36 6.98 -9.01 -0.93
C LEU A 36 7.74 -9.22 0.37
N ALA A 37 7.06 -9.54 1.47
CA ALA A 37 7.68 -9.81 2.76
C ALA A 37 8.40 -11.16 2.73
N ARG A 38 9.57 -11.23 3.37
CA ARG A 38 10.37 -12.45 3.52
C ARG A 38 10.82 -12.60 4.96
N CYS A 39 10.92 -13.85 5.41
CA CYS A 39 11.49 -14.25 6.69
C CYS A 39 12.61 -15.25 6.41
N ASP A 40 13.69 -14.75 5.82
CA ASP A 40 14.97 -15.43 5.70
C ASP A 40 15.92 -15.04 6.85
#